data_AF-A0A2V6XSE8-F1
#
_entry.id   AF-A0A2V6XSE8-F1
#
_cell.length_a   1.000
_cell.length_b   1.000
_cell.length_c   1.000
_cell.angle_alpha   90.00
_cell.angle_beta   90.00
_cell.angle_gamma   90.00
#
_symmetry.space_group_name_H-M   'P 1'
#
loop_
_entity.id
_entity.type
_entity.pdbx_description
1 polymer ?
#
loop_
_entity_poly.entity_id
_entity_poly.type
_entity_poly.pdbx_seq_one_letter_code
_entity_poly.pdbx_strand_id
1 'polypeptide(L)'
;MTARTYTLLGPLRQPYQSATPGALGGYRPGRVYGRLDCPAALRAIARGGYVRNRVFFADEQTAVAAGYRPCAVCLPDEHAQWKAGGPPGHDQRLRSSAKPSVEKTISPS
;
A
#
# COMPACT_ATOMS: atom_id res chain seq x y z
N MET A 1 22.58 -1.65 -19.16
CA MET A 1 22.29 -1.58 -17.71
C MET A 1 20.86 -2.04 -17.50
N THR A 2 20.64 -3.20 -16.90
CA THR A 2 19.30 -3.75 -16.63
C THR A 2 18.60 -2.87 -15.58
N ALA A 3 17.57 -2.12 -16.01
CA ALA A 3 16.75 -1.35 -15.09
C ALA A 3 16.08 -2.32 -14.11
N ARG A 4 16.41 -2.24 -12.82
CA ARG A 4 15.72 -3.00 -11.78
C ARG A 4 14.31 -2.43 -11.65
N THR A 5 13.31 -3.17 -12.11
CA THR A 5 11.90 -2.83 -11.92
C THR A 5 11.42 -3.37 -10.57
N TYR A 6 10.85 -2.50 -9.75
CA TYR A 6 10.27 -2.83 -8.46
C TYR A 6 8.75 -2.96 -8.59
N THR A 7 8.18 -4.01 -8.00
CA THR A 7 6.72 -4.17 -7.97
C THR A 7 6.15 -3.45 -6.74
N LEU A 8 5.44 -2.37 -6.98
CA LEU A 8 4.76 -1.57 -5.95
C LEU A 8 3.25 -1.79 -6.00
N LEU A 9 2.57 -1.54 -4.90
CA LEU A 9 1.11 -1.61 -4.81
C LEU A 9 0.54 -0.19 -4.96
N GLY A 10 -0.30 0.00 -5.96
CA GLY A 10 -0.99 1.27 -6.19
C GLY A 10 -2.19 1.49 -5.28
N PRO A 11 -2.84 2.67 -5.35
CA PRO A 11 -3.95 3.06 -4.49
C PRO A 11 -5.19 2.18 -4.71
N LEU A 12 -5.32 1.57 -5.89
CA LEU A 12 -6.39 0.63 -6.22
C LEU A 12 -6.09 -0.82 -5.82
N ARG A 13 -5.05 -1.06 -4.99
CA ARG A 13 -4.55 -2.40 -4.66
C ARG A 13 -4.09 -3.20 -5.90
N GLN A 14 -3.68 -2.50 -6.95
CA GLN A 14 -3.15 -3.10 -8.17
C GLN A 14 -1.62 -3.05 -8.15
N PRO A 15 -0.92 -4.17 -8.39
CA PRO A 15 0.53 -4.16 -8.51
C PRO A 15 0.94 -3.45 -9.80
N TYR A 16 1.92 -2.55 -9.72
CA TYR A 16 2.51 -1.87 -10.88
C TYR A 16 4.04 -1.90 -10.80
N GLN A 17 4.70 -1.85 -11.96
CA GLN A 17 6.16 -1.79 -12.03
C GLN A 17 6.62 -0.33 -11.93
N SER A 18 7.57 -0.08 -11.04
CA SER A 18 8.22 1.21 -10.85
C SER A 18 9.73 1.08 -11.05
N ALA A 19 10.35 2.12 -11.61
CA ALA A 19 11.81 2.23 -11.63
C ALA A 19 12.38 2.56 -10.23
N THR A 20 11.56 3.10 -9.33
CA THR A 20 11.94 3.45 -7.96
C THR A 20 11.48 2.38 -6.97
N PRO A 21 12.29 2.05 -5.95
CA PRO A 21 11.83 1.24 -4.84
C PRO A 21 10.79 2.01 -4.03
N GLY A 22 9.84 1.28 -3.43
CA GLY A 22 8.84 1.90 -2.55
C GLY A 22 9.47 2.41 -1.26
N ALA A 23 9.02 3.56 -0.77
CA ALA A 23 9.50 4.16 0.47
C ALA A 23 8.89 3.50 1.72
N LEU A 24 7.70 2.90 1.58
CA LEU A 24 6.97 2.28 2.67
C LEU A 24 6.74 0.79 2.41
N GLY A 25 6.71 0.03 3.50
CA GLY A 25 6.42 -1.40 3.48
C GLY A 25 5.03 -1.67 4.01
N GLY A 26 4.36 -2.68 3.47
CA GLY A 26 3.09 -3.14 3.98
C GLY A 26 2.95 -4.65 4.01
N TYR A 27 1.89 -5.08 4.69
CA TYR A 27 1.56 -6.48 4.90
C TYR A 27 0.15 -6.75 4.42
N ARG A 28 0.03 -7.55 3.36
CA ARG A 28 -1.26 -7.82 2.70
C ARG A 28 -2.32 -8.43 3.63
N PRO A 29 -2.03 -9.49 4.42
CA PRO A 29 -3.04 -10.14 5.26
C PRO A 29 -3.56 -9.24 6.39
N GLY A 30 -2.67 -8.47 7.03
CA GLY A 30 -3.05 -7.56 8.12
C GLY A 30 -3.45 -6.16 7.66
N ARG A 31 -3.34 -5.87 6.36
CA ARG A 31 -3.52 -4.53 5.76
C ARG A 31 -2.84 -3.43 6.57
N VAL A 32 -1.62 -3.65 7.00
CA VAL A 32 -0.83 -2.67 7.76
C VAL A 32 0.24 -2.11 6.84
N TYR A 33 0.42 -0.79 6.82
CA TYR A 33 1.60 -0.15 6.25
C TYR A 33 2.45 0.47 7.35
N GLY A 34 3.72 0.65 7.06
CA GLY A 34 4.67 1.28 7.96
C GLY A 34 6.01 1.47 7.27
N ARG A 35 6.98 1.96 8.03
CA ARG A 35 8.33 2.16 7.51
C ARG A 35 9.06 0.84 7.29
N LEU A 36 10.02 0.83 6.37
CA LEU A 36 10.80 -0.36 6.03
C LEU A 36 11.70 -0.85 7.18
N ASP A 37 12.04 0.05 8.09
CA ASP A 37 12.86 -0.16 9.30
C ASP A 37 12.03 -0.49 10.55
N CYS A 38 10.71 -0.69 10.41
CA CYS A 38 9.85 -0.94 11.55
C CYS A 38 10.26 -2.22 12.32
N PRO A 39 10.42 -2.17 13.65
CA PRO A 39 10.74 -3.35 14.47
C PRO A 39 9.72 -4.47 14.33
N ALA A 40 8.44 -4.13 14.11
CA ALA A 40 7.39 -5.13 13.87
C ALA A 40 7.60 -5.86 12.52
N ALA A 41 8.01 -5.12 11.49
CA ALA A 41 8.35 -5.70 10.19
C ALA A 41 9.61 -6.58 10.28
N LEU A 42 10.65 -6.11 10.98
CA LEU A 42 11.88 -6.88 11.21
C LEU A 42 11.61 -8.17 11.99
N ARG A 43 10.80 -8.10 13.06
CA ARG A 43 10.37 -9.29 13.82
C ARG A 43 9.58 -10.27 12.95
N ALA A 44 8.74 -9.78 12.05
CA ALA A 44 7.97 -10.63 11.15
C ALA A 44 8.85 -11.29 10.09
N ILE A 45 9.85 -10.58 9.56
CA ILE A 45 10.89 -11.13 8.67
C ILE A 45 11.71 -12.20 9.39
N ALA A 46 12.16 -11.92 10.62
CA ALA A 46 12.91 -12.86 11.45
C ALA A 46 12.12 -14.15 11.76
N ARG A 47 10.79 -14.08 11.81
CA ARG A 47 9.90 -15.24 11.97
C ARG A 47 9.71 -16.06 10.68
N GLY A 48 10.38 -15.72 9.58
CA GLY A 48 10.43 -16.51 8.35
C GLY A 48 9.17 -16.53 7.46
N GLY A 49 8.02 -16.08 7.96
CA GLY A 49 6.74 -16.17 7.24
C GLY A 49 6.37 -14.99 6.33
N TYR A 50 7.18 -13.92 6.28
CA TYR A 50 6.68 -12.59 5.87
C TYR A 50 7.05 -12.13 4.45
N VAL A 51 8.09 -12.70 3.84
CA VAL A 51 8.67 -12.15 2.59
C VAL A 51 7.69 -12.24 1.41
N ARG A 52 6.86 -13.29 1.35
CA ARG A 52 5.91 -13.51 0.23
C ARG A 52 4.73 -12.56 0.23
N ASN A 53 4.39 -11.98 1.38
CA ASN A 53 3.21 -11.13 1.56
C ASN A 53 3.56 -9.67 1.83
N ARG A 54 4.84 -9.31 1.69
CA ARG A 54 5.33 -7.94 1.79
C ARG A 54 4.98 -7.20 0.51
N VAL A 55 4.29 -6.08 0.66
CA VAL A 55 4.04 -5.12 -0.42
C VAL A 55 4.83 -3.86 -0.15
N PHE A 56 5.09 -3.11 -1.21
CA PHE A 56 5.79 -1.84 -1.13
C PHE A 56 4.89 -0.76 -1.70
N PHE A 57 4.90 0.41 -1.08
CA PHE A 57 4.17 1.58 -1.53
C PHE A 57 5.15 2.68 -1.88
N ALA A 58 4.82 3.48 -2.89
CA ALA A 58 5.60 4.67 -3.22
C ALA A 58 5.56 5.68 -2.06
N ASP A 59 4.37 5.89 -1.50
CA ASP A 59 4.08 6.89 -0.48
C ASP A 59 2.95 6.44 0.47
N GLU A 60 2.74 7.20 1.53
CA GLU A 60 1.70 6.93 2.54
C GLU A 60 0.29 7.07 1.97
N GLN A 61 0.04 8.08 1.14
CA GLN A 61 -1.30 8.32 0.60
C GLN A 61 -1.76 7.14 -0.26
N THR A 62 -0.86 6.56 -1.05
CA THR A 62 -1.09 5.35 -1.82
C THR A 62 -1.46 4.16 -0.91
N ALA A 63 -0.79 4.02 0.23
CA ALA A 63 -1.10 2.96 1.20
C ALA A 63 -2.47 3.16 1.85
N VAL A 64 -2.81 4.39 2.24
CA VAL A 64 -4.10 4.71 2.85
C VAL A 64 -5.24 4.56 1.83
N ALA A 65 -5.06 5.03 0.60
CA ALA A 65 -6.01 4.86 -0.49
C ALA A 65 -6.26 3.38 -0.82
N ALA A 66 -5.21 2.54 -0.73
CA ALA A 66 -5.31 1.09 -0.84
C ALA A 66 -6.05 0.43 0.33
N GLY A 67 -6.38 1.18 1.39
CA GLY A 67 -7.09 0.70 2.57
C GLY A 67 -6.18 0.00 3.58
N TYR A 68 -4.90 0.39 3.63
CA TYR A 68 -3.97 -0.07 4.65
C TYR A 68 -4.02 0.89 5.85
N ARG A 69 -3.92 0.34 7.05
CA ARG A 69 -3.83 1.11 8.29
C ARG A 69 -2.36 1.38 8.66
N PRO A 70 -2.07 2.53 9.29
CA PRO A 70 -0.74 2.82 9.83
C PRO A 70 -0.36 1.83 10.92
N CYS A 71 0.93 1.57 11.06
CA CYS A 71 1.45 0.67 12.07
C CYS A 71 1.57 1.38 13.42
N ALA A 72 0.87 0.88 14.45
CA ALA A 72 0.92 1.40 15.82
C ALA A 72 2.33 1.48 16.46
N VAL A 73 3.32 0.78 15.89
CA VAL A 73 4.70 0.72 16.43
C VAL A 73 5.61 1.79 15.84
N CYS A 74 5.52 2.03 14.52
CA CYS A 74 6.41 3.01 13.85
C CYS A 74 5.71 4.32 13.48
N LEU A 75 4.38 4.34 13.46
CA LEU A 75 3.52 5.47 13.13
C LEU A 75 2.39 5.56 14.19
N PRO A 76 2.73 5.85 15.46
CA PRO A 76 1.75 5.85 16.55
C PRO A 76 0.74 6.99 16.42
N ASP A 77 1.15 8.15 15.90
CA ASP A 77 0.30 9.33 15.74
C ASP A 77 -0.77 9.13 14.67
N GLU A 78 -0.35 8.66 13.49
CA GLU A 78 -1.24 8.31 12.38
C GLU A 78 -2.16 7.16 12.77
N HIS A 79 -1.66 6.19 13.55
CA HIS A 79 -2.48 5.11 14.09
C HIS A 79 -3.48 5.59 15.14
N ALA A 80 -3.13 6.55 15.99
CA ALA A 80 -4.08 7.16 16.91
C ALA A 80 -5.19 7.90 16.16
N GLN A 81 -4.84 8.67 15.12
CA GLN A 81 -5.79 9.35 14.25
C GLN A 81 -6.73 8.36 13.53
N TRP A 82 -6.16 7.30 12.95
CA TRP A 82 -6.93 6.22 12.33
C TRP A 82 -7.91 5.57 13.32
N LYS A 83 -7.47 5.33 14.57
CA LYS A 83 -8.29 4.71 15.62
C LYS A 83 -9.37 5.66 16.18
N ALA A 84 -9.13 6.97 16.15
CA ALA A 84 -10.03 7.99 16.69
C ALA A 84 -11.29 8.24 15.83
N GLY A 85 -11.43 7.57 14.67
CA GLY A 85 -12.67 7.59 13.91
C GLY A 85 -12.53 7.88 12.43
N GLY A 86 -11.31 8.03 11.90
CA GLY A 86 -11.15 8.16 10.46
C GLY A 86 -9.74 7.83 9.99
N PRO A 87 -9.57 7.00 8.94
CA PRO A 87 -8.29 6.97 8.25
C PRO A 87 -7.91 8.39 7.79
N PRO A 88 -6.64 8.80 7.85
CA PRO A 88 -6.21 10.07 7.29
C PRO A 88 -6.46 10.07 5.77
N GLY A 89 -7.62 10.58 5.34
CA GLY A 89 -7.96 10.76 3.93
C GLY A 89 -8.74 9.65 3.21
N HIS A 90 -9.57 8.83 3.89
CA HIS A 90 -10.54 7.97 3.18
C HIS A 90 -11.97 8.28 3.65
N ASP A 91 -12.66 9.12 2.87
CA ASP A 91 -14.12 9.19 2.84
C ASP A 91 -14.66 7.87 2.27
N GLN A 92 -15.29 7.09 3.15
CA GLN A 92 -15.86 5.79 2.83
C GLN A 92 -17.11 5.88 1.92
N ARG A 93 -17.66 7.08 1.66
CA ARG A 93 -18.82 7.27 0.76
C ARG A 93 -18.50 7.07 -0.73
N LEU A 94 -17.24 7.16 -1.16
CA LEU A 94 -16.88 7.12 -2.58
C LEU A 94 -16.75 5.69 -3.16
N ARG A 95 -16.77 4.65 -2.32
CA ARG A 95 -16.73 3.24 -2.77
C ARG A 95 -17.97 2.79 -3.53
N SER A 96 -19.07 3.54 -3.50
CA SER A 96 -20.30 3.19 -4.21
C SER A 96 -20.32 3.59 -5.68
N SER A 97 -19.30 4.28 -6.22
CA SER A 97 -19.40 4.90 -7.56
C SER A 97 -18.38 4.45 -8.62
N ALA A 98 -17.39 3.61 -8.32
CA ALA A 98 -16.46 3.14 -9.35
C ALA A 98 -16.93 1.83 -10.00
N LYS A 99 -17.97 1.91 -10.84
CA LYS A 99 -18.16 0.94 -11.92
C LYS A 99 -16.91 1.02 -12.82
N PRO A 100 -16.28 -0.10 -13.24
CA PRO A 100 -15.30 -0.04 -14.31
C PRO A 100 -16.02 0.42 -15.57
N SER A 101 -15.76 1.65 -15.98
CA SER A 101 -16.20 2.15 -17.28
C SER A 101 -15.42 1.38 -18.35
N VAL A 102 -16.18 0.54 -19.05
CA VAL A 102 -15.84 -0.07 -20.34
C VAL A 102 -15.49 1.01 -21.37
N GLU A 103 -14.74 0.60 -22.39
CA GLU A 103 -14.54 1.26 -23.70
C GLU A 103 -13.30 2.20 -23.77
N LYS A 104 -12.38 2.12 -24.76
CA LYS A 104 -12.55 1.78 -26.18
C LYS A 104 -11.22 1.34 -26.82
N THR A 105 -11.28 0.24 -27.55
CA THR A 105 -10.31 -0.15 -28.60
C THR A 105 -10.28 0.92 -29.70
N ILE A 106 -9.12 1.45 -30.03
CA ILE A 106 -8.81 1.97 -31.38
C ILE A 106 -7.39 1.53 -31.73
N SER A 107 -7.26 0.61 -32.69
CA SER A 107 -6.07 0.42 -33.52
C SER A 107 -6.37 1.04 -34.88
N PRO A 108 -5.49 1.89 -35.46
CA PRO A 108 -5.64 2.33 -36.83
C PRO A 108 -5.08 1.28 -37.81
N SER A 109 -5.74 1.11 -38.96
CA SER A 109 -5.19 0.49 -40.18
C SER A 109 -4.57 1.55 -41.06
#